data_AF-A0A2V7P202-F1
#
_entry.id   AF-A0A2V7P202-F1
#
_cell.length_a   1.000
_cell.length_b   1.000
_cell.length_c   1.000
_cell.angle_alpha   90.00
_cell.angle_beta   90.00
_cell.angle_gamma   90.00
#
_symmetry.space_group_name_H-M   'P 1'
#
loop_
_entity.id
_entity.type
_entity.pdbx_description
1 polymer ?
#
loop_
_entity_poly.entity_id
_entity_poly.type
_entity_poly.pdbx_seq_one_letter_code
_entity_poly.pdbx_strand_id
1 'polypeptide(L)'
;MNARADAPTLRLLDGVFSDARPGPLTFHPAPPPSDEDVAHVLATVRARVGQLLARRHLEPADDTVPADPLADVSPVLAGLVEASVQGRVALGPRAGARVRRLGDEPDLGHVTSRGPRQAQLDGFDLHANVWVPPNDRARLEQLCRYLLRPPLAQDRVRLRTDGRILVQLKTVWRDGTSHFLFEPIEFLEKLAAIIPRPGVNLLLYHGVLAPRGVVTLCILSSNTWNL
;
A
#
# COMPACT_ATOMS: atom_id res chain seq x y z
N MET A 1 2.00 -12.44 9.47
CA MET A 1 2.56 -13.02 8.23
C MET A 1 2.14 -12.13 7.07
N ASN A 2 3.06 -11.23 6.69
CA ASN A 2 2.79 -10.05 5.88
C ASN A 2 2.35 -10.42 4.45
N ALA A 3 1.05 -10.39 4.21
CA ALA A 3 0.58 -10.03 2.88
C ALA A 3 1.10 -8.62 2.61
N ARG A 4 1.91 -8.43 1.57
CA ARG A 4 2.24 -7.08 1.09
C ARG A 4 0.94 -6.45 0.60
N ALA A 5 0.25 -5.72 1.47
CA ALA A 5 -0.52 -4.57 1.03
C ALA A 5 0.49 -3.69 0.27
N ASP A 6 0.12 -3.20 -0.91
CA ASP A 6 0.98 -2.25 -1.61
C ASP A 6 1.27 -1.09 -0.66
N ALA A 7 2.56 -0.87 -0.38
CA ALA A 7 2.97 0.22 0.48
C ALA A 7 2.54 1.56 -0.17
N PRO A 8 2.02 2.51 0.61
CA PRO A 8 1.72 3.84 0.09
C PRO A 8 2.98 4.39 -0.59
N THR A 9 2.85 4.76 -1.86
CA THR A 9 3.99 5.28 -2.62
C THR A 9 4.08 6.79 -2.39
N LEU A 10 5.04 7.20 -1.57
CA LEU A 10 5.46 8.59 -1.47
C LEU A 10 6.33 8.93 -2.66
N ARG A 11 6.00 10.01 -3.36
CA ARG A 11 6.88 10.62 -4.36
C ARG A 11 7.50 11.84 -3.73
N LEU A 12 8.71 12.20 -4.13
CA LEU A 12 9.33 13.47 -3.79
C LEU A 12 9.93 14.09 -5.05
N LEU A 13 10.01 15.42 -5.10
CA LEU A 13 10.90 16.10 -6.04
C LEU A 13 12.34 15.85 -5.60
N ASP A 14 13.22 15.56 -6.55
CA ASP A 14 14.64 15.25 -6.35
C ASP A 14 15.49 16.53 -6.30
N GLY A 15 14.96 17.60 -5.69
CA GLY A 15 15.63 18.88 -5.64
C GLY A 15 14.73 19.99 -5.12
N VAL A 16 15.26 21.20 -5.12
CA VAL A 16 14.57 22.41 -4.64
C VAL A 16 14.55 23.47 -5.72
N PHE A 17 13.50 24.29 -5.71
CA PHE A 17 13.45 25.49 -6.54
C PHE A 17 13.90 26.70 -5.72
N SER A 18 14.79 27.51 -6.27
CA SER A 18 15.14 28.81 -5.70
C SER A 18 14.50 29.94 -6.51
N ASP A 19 13.87 30.89 -5.81
CA ASP A 19 13.44 32.17 -6.39
C ASP A 19 14.61 33.16 -6.26
N ALA A 20 15.37 33.35 -7.34
CA ALA A 20 16.40 34.37 -7.40
C ALA A 20 15.75 35.66 -7.90
N ARG A 21 15.32 36.57 -7.01
CA ARG A 21 14.80 37.88 -7.46
C ARG A 21 15.94 38.90 -7.62
N PRO A 22 16.05 39.58 -8.78
CA PRO A 22 15.28 39.41 -10.03
C PRO A 22 15.85 38.27 -10.91
N GLY A 23 15.00 37.34 -11.37
CA GLY A 23 15.45 36.17 -12.15
C GLY A 23 14.42 35.03 -12.23
N PRO A 24 14.65 34.04 -13.12
CA PRO A 24 13.76 32.89 -13.28
C PRO A 24 13.90 31.87 -12.13
N LEU A 25 12.82 31.14 -11.86
CA LEU A 25 12.82 30.01 -10.93
C LEU A 25 13.83 28.95 -11.40
N THR A 26 14.84 28.68 -10.58
CA THR A 26 15.91 27.74 -10.92
C THR A 26 15.77 26.47 -10.10
N PHE A 27 15.81 25.31 -10.76
CA PHE A 27 15.81 24.00 -10.09
C PHE A 27 17.23 23.58 -9.73
N HIS A 28 17.42 23.20 -8.47
CA HIS A 28 18.68 22.67 -7.94
C HIS A 28 18.47 21.20 -7.60
N PRO A 29 19.07 20.27 -8.38
CA PRO A 29 18.94 18.85 -8.11
C PRO A 29 19.65 18.49 -6.80
N ALA A 30 19.00 17.66 -6.00
CA ALA A 30 19.58 17.03 -4.83
C ALA A 30 20.38 15.77 -5.24
N PRO A 31 21.46 15.44 -4.54
CA PRO A 31 22.11 14.15 -4.73
C PRO A 31 21.13 13.00 -4.40
N PRO A 32 21.30 11.81 -5.01
CA PRO A 32 20.51 10.65 -4.64
C PRO A 32 20.73 10.31 -3.16
N PRO A 33 19.68 9.85 -2.44
CA PRO A 33 19.82 9.50 -1.04
C PRO A 33 20.75 8.30 -0.87
N SER A 34 21.57 8.33 0.18
CA SER A 34 22.37 7.19 0.60
C SER A 34 21.50 6.14 1.32
N ASP A 35 22.05 4.95 1.53
CA ASP A 35 21.38 3.91 2.33
C ASP A 35 21.14 4.39 3.78
N GLU A 36 22.04 5.20 4.32
CA GLU A 36 21.92 5.80 5.65
C GLU A 36 20.78 6.82 5.71
N ASP A 37 20.63 7.67 4.69
CA ASP A 37 19.49 8.60 4.60
C ASP A 37 18.16 7.87 4.60
N VAL A 38 18.05 6.77 3.84
CA VAL A 38 16.84 5.94 3.75
C VAL A 38 16.53 5.29 5.11
N ALA A 39 17.56 4.76 5.79
CA ALA A 39 17.41 4.18 7.11
C ALA A 39 16.96 5.22 8.15
N HIS A 40 17.54 6.43 8.11
CA HIS A 40 17.19 7.53 9.01
C HIS A 40 15.74 8.01 8.81
N VAL A 41 15.31 8.15 7.56
CA VAL A 41 13.91 8.49 7.24
C VAL A 41 12.97 7.40 7.75
N LEU A 42 13.29 6.12 7.54
CA LEU A 42 12.46 5.02 8.03
C LEU A 42 12.32 5.03 9.56
N ALA A 43 13.42 5.25 10.28
CA ALA A 43 13.41 5.37 11.73
C ALA A 43 12.54 6.54 12.20
N THR A 44 12.62 7.69 11.50
CA THR A 44 11.79 8.87 11.77
C THR A 44 10.30 8.58 11.53
N VAL A 45 9.96 7.92 10.42
CA VAL A 45 8.57 7.54 10.10
C VAL A 45 8.04 6.59 11.17
N ARG A 46 8.78 5.53 11.52
CA ARG A 46 8.41 4.56 12.56
C ARG A 46 8.16 5.26 13.91
N ALA A 47 9.05 6.16 14.33
CA ALA A 47 8.88 6.92 15.56
C ALA A 47 7.64 7.82 15.54
N ARG A 48 7.40 8.55 14.43
CA ARG A 48 6.24 9.43 14.28
C ARG A 48 4.93 8.67 14.21
N VAL A 49 4.90 7.54 13.51
CA VAL A 49 3.72 6.66 13.45
C VAL A 49 3.42 6.10 14.84
N GLY A 50 4.42 5.61 15.59
CA GLY A 50 4.22 5.17 16.97
C GLY A 50 3.66 6.27 17.88
N GLN A 51 4.24 7.47 17.82
CA GLN A 51 3.71 8.63 18.57
C GLN A 51 2.28 8.99 18.17
N LEU A 52 1.94 8.91 16.88
CA LEU A 52 0.59 9.15 16.39
C LEU A 52 -0.39 8.10 16.92
N LEU A 53 -0.03 6.82 16.89
CA LEU A 53 -0.85 5.73 17.40
C LEU A 53 -1.10 5.87 18.91
N ALA A 54 -0.06 6.17 19.69
CA ALA A 54 -0.18 6.45 21.13
C ALA A 54 -1.11 7.64 21.41
N ARG A 55 -0.97 8.75 20.68
CA ARG A 55 -1.86 9.93 20.79
C ARG A 55 -3.31 9.64 20.41
N ARG A 56 -3.55 8.56 19.67
CA ARG A 56 -4.88 8.15 19.19
C ARG A 56 -5.45 6.98 19.98
N HIS A 57 -4.74 6.48 21.00
CA HIS A 57 -5.14 5.29 21.76
C HIS A 57 -5.36 4.05 20.88
N LEU A 58 -4.48 3.87 19.88
CA LEU A 58 -4.52 2.75 18.93
C LEU A 58 -3.34 1.78 19.13
N GLU A 59 -2.79 1.71 20.35
CA GLU A 59 -1.71 0.79 20.67
C GLU A 59 -2.27 -0.64 20.84
N PRO A 60 -1.54 -1.70 20.42
CA PRO A 60 -2.06 -3.08 20.38
C PRO A 60 -2.50 -3.68 21.73
N ALA A 61 -2.17 -3.04 22.85
CA ALA A 61 -2.43 -3.51 24.21
C ALA A 61 -3.57 -2.76 24.92
N ASP A 62 -4.20 -1.79 24.23
CA ASP A 62 -5.26 -0.98 24.82
C ASP A 62 -6.62 -1.57 24.44
N ASP A 63 -7.29 -2.28 25.36
CA ASP A 63 -8.66 -2.81 25.16
C ASP A 63 -9.72 -1.68 25.04
N THR A 64 -9.28 -0.42 25.12
CA THR A 64 -10.10 0.79 24.97
C THR A 64 -10.05 1.41 23.58
N VAL A 65 -9.64 0.64 22.55
CA VAL A 65 -9.59 1.09 21.14
C VAL A 65 -10.90 1.83 20.80
N PRO A 66 -10.84 3.13 20.41
CA PRO A 66 -12.01 3.84 19.93
C PRO A 66 -12.63 3.09 18.76
N ALA A 67 -13.96 2.94 18.75
CA ALA A 67 -14.66 2.32 17.63
C ALA A 67 -14.22 2.97 16.31
N ASP A 68 -13.91 2.15 15.30
CA ASP A 68 -13.65 2.66 13.95
C ASP A 68 -14.83 3.56 13.57
N PRO A 69 -14.63 4.84 13.19
CA PRO A 69 -15.72 5.70 12.74
C PRO A 69 -16.54 5.08 11.59
N LEU A 70 -15.96 4.13 10.84
CA LEU A 70 -16.69 3.33 9.86
C LEU A 70 -17.70 2.38 10.49
N ALA A 71 -17.43 1.83 11.67
CA ALA A 71 -18.36 0.96 12.38
C ALA A 71 -19.65 1.69 12.80
N ASP A 72 -19.55 2.97 13.15
CA ASP A 72 -20.71 3.81 13.47
C ASP A 72 -21.60 4.10 12.24
N VAL A 73 -20.98 4.25 11.06
CA VAL A 73 -21.70 4.60 9.81
C VAL A 73 -22.16 3.35 9.05
N SER A 74 -21.33 2.31 9.01
CA SER A 74 -21.59 1.07 8.28
C SER A 74 -20.90 -0.11 8.98
N PRO A 75 -21.56 -0.71 9.99
CA PRO A 75 -20.98 -1.80 10.78
C PRO A 75 -20.65 -3.03 9.93
N VAL A 76 -21.46 -3.31 8.90
CA VAL A 76 -21.20 -4.40 7.96
C VAL A 76 -19.92 -4.14 7.19
N LEU A 77 -19.77 -2.97 6.57
CA LEU A 77 -18.57 -2.65 5.79
C LEU A 77 -17.32 -2.60 6.67
N ALA A 78 -17.43 -2.08 7.89
CA ALA A 78 -16.35 -2.13 8.88
C ALA A 78 -15.88 -3.58 9.13
N GLY A 79 -16.82 -4.51 9.37
CA GLY A 79 -16.50 -5.92 9.55
C GLY A 79 -15.87 -6.58 8.30
N LEU A 80 -16.31 -6.22 7.09
CA LEU A 80 -15.69 -6.72 5.85
C LEU A 80 -14.24 -6.22 5.71
N VAL A 81 -14.00 -4.95 6.00
CA VAL A 81 -12.66 -4.33 5.95
C VAL A 81 -11.76 -4.94 7.01
N GLU A 82 -12.23 -5.07 8.25
CA GLU A 82 -11.50 -5.68 9.36
C GLU A 82 -11.05 -7.10 9.02
N ALA A 83 -11.99 -7.96 8.62
CA ALA A 83 -11.69 -9.33 8.23
C ALA A 83 -10.70 -9.37 7.06
N SER A 84 -10.83 -8.47 6.09
CA SER A 84 -9.92 -8.39 4.94
C SER A 84 -8.50 -7.98 5.35
N VAL A 85 -8.33 -6.96 6.19
CA VAL A 85 -7.02 -6.56 6.74
C VAL A 85 -6.37 -7.71 7.50
N GLN A 86 -7.15 -8.47 8.26
CA GLN A 86 -6.67 -9.65 8.97
C GLN A 86 -6.46 -10.88 8.06
N GLY A 87 -6.76 -10.82 6.76
CA GLY A 87 -6.67 -11.98 5.86
C GLY A 87 -7.62 -13.13 6.25
N ARG A 88 -8.79 -12.78 6.78
CA ARG A 88 -9.88 -13.68 7.19
C ARG A 88 -11.12 -13.49 6.33
N VAL A 89 -12.03 -14.44 6.35
CA VAL A 89 -13.35 -14.38 5.72
C VAL A 89 -14.34 -13.72 6.68
N ALA A 90 -15.21 -12.83 6.20
CA ALA A 90 -16.22 -12.15 7.01
C ALA A 90 -17.60 -12.83 6.97
N LEU A 91 -17.99 -13.34 5.80
CA LEU A 91 -19.33 -13.81 5.48
C LEU A 91 -19.35 -15.30 5.13
N GLY A 92 -20.53 -15.90 5.28
CA GLY A 92 -20.78 -17.28 4.90
C GLY A 92 -20.27 -18.32 5.91
N PRO A 93 -20.32 -19.61 5.56
CA PRO A 93 -20.05 -20.72 6.50
C PRO A 93 -18.63 -20.75 7.08
N ARG A 94 -17.69 -20.01 6.45
CA ARG A 94 -16.28 -19.93 6.86
C ARG A 94 -15.91 -18.60 7.50
N ALA A 95 -16.90 -17.81 7.94
CA ALA A 95 -16.65 -16.57 8.67
C ALA A 95 -15.64 -16.79 9.82
N GLY A 96 -14.65 -15.89 9.93
CA GLY A 96 -13.54 -15.96 10.88
C GLY A 96 -12.35 -16.82 10.45
N ALA A 97 -12.50 -17.69 9.44
CA ALA A 97 -11.41 -18.53 8.94
C ALA A 97 -10.41 -17.74 8.07
N ARG A 98 -9.17 -18.24 7.94
CA ARG A 98 -8.17 -17.67 7.02
C ARG A 98 -8.57 -17.88 5.55
N VAL A 99 -8.23 -16.90 4.72
CA VAL A 99 -8.32 -17.01 3.25
C VAL A 99 -7.48 -18.19 2.77
N ARG A 100 -8.05 -19.02 1.89
CA ARG A 100 -7.35 -20.20 1.33
C ARG A 100 -6.26 -19.74 0.37
N ARG A 101 -5.06 -20.26 0.58
CA ARG A 101 -3.86 -20.04 -0.25
C ARG A 101 -3.51 -21.33 -0.96
N LEU A 102 -3.09 -21.23 -2.22
CA LEU A 102 -2.62 -22.37 -3.01
C LEU A 102 -1.17 -22.13 -3.44
N GLY A 103 -0.36 -23.19 -3.42
CA GLY A 103 1.07 -23.14 -3.73
C GLY A 103 1.99 -22.99 -2.51
N ASP A 104 1.43 -22.99 -1.30
CA ASP A 104 2.19 -22.90 -0.06
C ASP A 104 3.21 -24.05 0.05
N GLU A 105 4.52 -23.73 0.04
CA GLU A 105 5.58 -24.65 0.44
C GLU A 105 6.00 -24.31 1.88
N PRO A 106 5.96 -25.28 2.82
CA PRO A 106 6.26 -25.01 4.21
C PRO A 106 7.76 -24.69 4.39
N ASP A 107 8.01 -23.39 4.55
CA ASP A 107 9.11 -22.74 5.26
C ASP A 107 10.55 -23.09 4.83
N LEU A 108 11.07 -22.32 3.88
CA LEU A 108 12.51 -22.15 3.67
C LEU A 108 12.93 -20.78 4.20
N GLY A 109 13.35 -20.72 5.46
CA GLY A 109 13.82 -19.51 6.17
C GLY A 109 14.36 -18.41 5.25
N HIS A 110 13.70 -17.25 5.27
CA HIS A 110 13.82 -16.28 4.19
C HIS A 110 14.89 -15.22 4.45
N VAL A 111 15.80 -15.06 3.50
CA VAL A 111 16.74 -13.94 3.38
C VAL A 111 16.01 -12.70 2.86
N THR A 112 16.12 -11.58 3.58
CA THR A 112 15.75 -10.27 3.02
C THR A 112 16.84 -9.86 2.04
N SER A 113 16.58 -9.93 0.73
CA SER A 113 17.44 -9.26 -0.23
C SER A 113 17.35 -7.76 0.05
N ARG A 114 18.44 -7.18 0.58
CA ARG A 114 18.61 -5.74 0.75
C ARG A 114 19.13 -5.19 -0.57
N GLY A 115 18.22 -4.69 -1.41
CA GLY A 115 18.61 -3.89 -2.57
C GLY A 115 19.24 -2.56 -2.12
N PRO A 116 19.96 -1.85 -3.01
CA PRO A 116 20.43 -0.51 -2.71
C PRO A 116 19.24 0.41 -2.39
N ARG A 117 19.41 1.32 -1.44
CA ARG A 117 18.40 2.29 -0.98
C ARG A 117 17.12 1.64 -0.48
N GLN A 118 17.27 0.53 0.25
CA GLN A 118 16.20 -0.18 0.93
C GLN A 118 16.48 -0.29 2.42
N ALA A 119 15.51 0.09 3.25
CA ALA A 119 15.59 -0.08 4.71
C ALA A 119 14.36 -0.83 5.23
N GLN A 120 14.56 -1.62 6.30
CA GLN A 120 13.49 -2.32 7.00
C GLN A 120 13.71 -2.20 8.52
N LEU A 121 12.66 -1.85 9.27
CA LEU A 121 12.70 -1.65 10.73
C LEU A 121 11.32 -1.95 11.35
N ASP A 122 11.24 -2.86 12.33
CA ASP A 122 10.02 -3.16 13.10
C ASP A 122 8.74 -3.35 12.25
N GLY A 123 8.86 -4.01 11.10
CA GLY A 123 7.75 -4.24 10.18
C GLY A 123 7.47 -3.11 9.17
N PHE A 124 8.17 -1.97 9.27
CA PHE A 124 8.21 -0.94 8.25
C PHE A 124 9.26 -1.28 7.17
N ASP A 125 8.96 -1.02 5.90
CA ASP A 125 9.84 -1.20 4.74
C ASP A 125 9.79 0.08 3.89
N LEU A 126 10.95 0.64 3.54
CA LEU A 126 11.07 1.82 2.68
C LEU A 126 12.05 1.52 1.54
N HIS A 127 11.59 1.72 0.31
CA HIS A 127 12.37 1.49 -0.90
C HIS A 127 12.45 2.78 -1.72
N ALA A 128 13.65 3.38 -1.78
CA ALA A 128 13.91 4.68 -2.41
C ALA A 128 14.77 4.57 -3.68
N ASN A 129 14.91 3.37 -4.24
CA ASN A 129 15.72 3.11 -5.43
C ASN A 129 14.99 3.41 -6.77
N VAL A 130 13.78 3.95 -6.72
CA VAL A 130 12.97 4.27 -7.91
C VAL A 130 13.05 5.77 -8.18
N TRP A 131 13.59 6.14 -9.33
CA TRP A 131 13.71 7.52 -9.79
C TRP A 131 13.27 7.64 -11.24
N VAL A 132 12.62 8.74 -11.60
CA VAL A 132 12.23 9.05 -12.99
C VAL A 132 13.03 10.26 -13.44
N PRO A 133 14.02 10.09 -14.35
CA PRO A 133 14.83 11.19 -14.84
C PRO A 133 13.98 12.25 -15.55
N PRO A 134 14.46 13.50 -15.61
CA PRO A 134 13.91 14.50 -16.51
C PRO A 134 13.86 13.97 -17.94
N ASN A 135 12.76 14.22 -18.64
CA ASN A 135 12.53 13.85 -20.04
C ASN A 135 12.44 12.34 -20.36
N ASP A 136 12.47 11.44 -19.36
CA ASP A 136 12.24 10.01 -19.58
C ASP A 136 10.74 9.70 -19.66
N ARG A 137 10.17 9.92 -20.85
CA ARG A 137 8.73 9.72 -21.11
C ARG A 137 8.29 8.27 -20.92
N ALA A 138 9.14 7.30 -21.26
CA ALA A 138 8.82 5.88 -21.12
C ALA A 138 8.70 5.49 -19.64
N ARG A 139 9.62 5.94 -18.80
CA ARG A 139 9.58 5.67 -17.36
C ARG A 139 8.46 6.43 -16.66
N LEU A 140 8.16 7.65 -17.10
CA LEU A 140 6.98 8.39 -16.66
C LEU A 140 5.68 7.65 -17.03
N GLU A 141 5.59 7.10 -18.23
CA GLU A 141 4.43 6.32 -18.66
C GLU A 141 4.27 5.06 -17.80
N GLN A 142 5.35 4.31 -17.55
CA GLN A 142 5.33 3.16 -16.65
C GLN A 142 4.84 3.55 -15.24
N LEU A 143 5.28 4.71 -14.77
CA LEU A 143 4.87 5.27 -13.49
C LEU A 143 3.38 5.65 -13.49
N CYS A 144 2.86 6.25 -14.56
CA CYS A 144 1.44 6.55 -14.73
C CYS A 144 0.59 5.27 -14.77
N ARG A 145 1.01 4.26 -15.55
CA ARG A 145 0.34 2.95 -15.60
C ARG A 145 0.31 2.30 -14.22
N TYR A 146 1.38 2.41 -13.44
CA TYR A 146 1.42 1.91 -12.07
C TYR A 146 0.42 2.61 -11.15
N LEU A 147 0.25 3.94 -11.26
CA LEU A 147 -0.71 4.69 -10.44
C LEU A 147 -2.15 4.41 -10.79
N LEU A 148 -2.42 4.27 -12.09
CA LEU A 148 -3.77 4.14 -12.62
C LEU A 148 -4.21 2.69 -12.72
N ARG A 149 -3.39 1.74 -12.25
CA ARG A 149 -3.75 0.32 -12.30
C ARG A 149 -4.98 0.07 -11.41
N PRO A 150 -5.97 -0.69 -11.91
CA PRO A 150 -7.08 -1.10 -11.06
C PRO A 150 -6.56 -1.97 -9.90
N PRO A 151 -7.30 -2.00 -8.77
CA PRO A 151 -6.97 -2.84 -7.60
C PRO A 151 -6.93 -4.34 -7.90
N LEU A 152 -7.57 -4.76 -8.99
CA LEU A 152 -7.72 -6.16 -9.37
C LEU A 152 -7.53 -6.31 -10.87
N ALA A 153 -6.68 -7.24 -11.29
CA ALA A 153 -6.51 -7.59 -12.70
C ALA A 153 -7.54 -8.65 -13.11
N GLN A 154 -8.49 -8.31 -14.00
CA GLN A 154 -9.55 -9.24 -14.44
C GLN A 154 -8.98 -10.54 -15.03
N ASP A 155 -7.89 -10.47 -15.79
CA ASP A 155 -7.24 -11.65 -16.40
C ASP A 155 -6.70 -12.66 -15.37
N ARG A 156 -6.56 -12.25 -14.11
CA ARG A 156 -6.12 -13.11 -13.00
C ARG A 156 -7.27 -13.73 -12.21
N VAL A 157 -8.52 -13.39 -12.53
CA VAL A 157 -9.70 -13.95 -11.87
C VAL A 157 -10.30 -15.03 -12.76
N ARG A 158 -10.50 -16.22 -12.21
CA ARG A 158 -11.09 -17.36 -12.94
C ARG A 158 -12.17 -18.02 -12.11
N LEU A 159 -13.34 -18.22 -12.72
CA LEU A 159 -14.36 -19.09 -12.17
C LEU A 159 -14.00 -20.55 -12.47
N ARG A 160 -13.91 -21.38 -11.44
CA ARG A 160 -13.64 -22.81 -11.56
C ARG A 160 -14.94 -23.57 -11.81
N THR A 161 -14.79 -24.81 -12.28
CA THR A 161 -15.92 -25.74 -12.50
C THR A 161 -16.67 -26.09 -11.23
N ASP A 162 -16.02 -26.01 -10.06
CA ASP A 162 -16.65 -26.21 -8.75
C ASP A 162 -17.38 -24.96 -8.22
N GLY A 163 -17.52 -23.91 -9.04
CA GLY A 163 -18.19 -22.66 -8.68
C GLY A 163 -17.34 -21.70 -7.84
N ARG A 164 -16.10 -22.07 -7.49
CA ARG A 164 -15.19 -21.22 -6.72
C ARG A 164 -14.42 -20.26 -7.61
N ILE A 165 -13.99 -19.15 -7.02
CA ILE A 165 -13.24 -18.11 -7.70
C ILE A 165 -11.77 -18.24 -7.31
N LEU A 166 -10.93 -18.41 -8.33
CA LEU A 166 -9.48 -18.43 -8.21
C LEU A 166 -8.92 -17.06 -8.59
N VAL A 167 -8.09 -16.50 -7.74
CA VAL A 167 -7.40 -15.23 -8.01
C VAL A 167 -5.89 -15.49 -8.01
N GLN A 168 -5.28 -15.36 -9.18
CA GLN A 168 -3.84 -15.52 -9.35
C GLN A 168 -3.10 -14.27 -8.85
N LEU A 169 -2.02 -14.46 -8.10
CA LEU A 169 -1.16 -13.36 -7.67
C LEU A 169 -0.26 -12.88 -8.81
N LYS A 170 0.01 -11.57 -8.85
CA LYS A 170 1.00 -10.97 -9.77
C LYS A 170 2.37 -11.66 -9.70
N THR A 171 2.76 -12.01 -8.49
CA THR A 171 4.06 -12.58 -8.19
C THR A 171 3.83 -13.61 -7.11
N VAL A 172 4.39 -14.80 -7.30
CA VAL A 172 4.38 -15.85 -6.29
C VAL A 172 5.00 -15.27 -5.01
N TRP A 173 4.29 -15.45 -3.90
CA TRP A 173 4.75 -14.99 -2.61
C TRP A 173 5.92 -15.83 -2.13
N ARG A 174 6.59 -15.33 -1.08
CA ARG A 174 7.78 -15.99 -0.52
C ARG A 174 7.46 -17.38 0.05
N ASP A 175 6.24 -17.57 0.52
CA ASP A 175 5.72 -18.85 1.01
C ASP A 175 5.29 -19.79 -0.14
N GLY A 176 5.54 -19.43 -1.40
CA GLY A 176 5.09 -20.22 -2.56
C GLY A 176 3.64 -19.95 -2.95
N THR A 177 2.88 -19.19 -2.15
CA THR A 177 1.48 -18.86 -2.50
C THR A 177 1.43 -18.18 -3.85
N SER A 178 0.68 -18.77 -4.77
CA SER A 178 0.49 -18.28 -6.14
C SER A 178 -0.95 -17.88 -6.41
N HIS A 179 -1.92 -18.41 -5.65
CA HIS A 179 -3.33 -18.12 -5.84
C HIS A 179 -4.09 -18.04 -4.51
N PHE A 180 -5.18 -17.28 -4.53
CA PHE A 180 -6.24 -17.35 -3.53
C PHE A 180 -7.46 -18.07 -4.08
N LEU A 181 -8.16 -18.78 -3.19
CA LEU A 181 -9.39 -19.50 -3.52
C LEU A 181 -10.55 -19.02 -2.65
N PHE A 182 -11.61 -18.55 -3.30
CA PHE A 182 -12.78 -17.98 -2.67
C PHE A 182 -14.06 -18.72 -3.07
N GLU A 183 -15.02 -18.84 -2.15
CA GLU A 183 -16.43 -18.97 -2.54
C GLU A 183 -16.92 -17.64 -3.14
N PRO A 184 -17.99 -17.62 -3.97
CA PRO A 184 -18.48 -16.39 -4.57
C PRO A 184 -18.74 -15.25 -3.56
N ILE A 185 -19.35 -15.57 -2.41
CA ILE A 185 -19.60 -14.57 -1.36
C ILE A 185 -18.32 -14.10 -0.67
N GLU A 186 -17.35 -15.00 -0.47
CA GLU A 186 -16.03 -14.67 0.10
C GLU A 186 -15.28 -13.72 -0.85
N PHE A 187 -15.48 -13.83 -2.16
CA PHE A 187 -14.87 -12.90 -3.12
C PHE A 187 -15.55 -11.53 -3.12
N LEU A 188 -16.88 -11.50 -3.08
CA LEU A 188 -17.66 -10.26 -3.05
C LEU A 188 -17.35 -9.40 -1.82
N GLU A 189 -17.13 -9.99 -0.64
CA GLU A 189 -16.70 -9.22 0.53
C GLU A 189 -15.31 -8.59 0.35
N LYS A 190 -14.38 -9.24 -0.38
CA LYS A 190 -13.06 -8.67 -0.66
C LYS A 190 -13.18 -7.51 -1.64
N LEU A 191 -14.06 -7.63 -2.63
CA LEU A 191 -14.38 -6.53 -3.52
C LEU A 191 -15.03 -5.35 -2.78
N ALA A 192 -15.93 -5.62 -1.84
CA ALA A 192 -16.53 -4.56 -1.04
C ALA A 192 -15.49 -3.82 -0.20
N ALA A 193 -14.53 -4.54 0.40
CA ALA A 193 -13.49 -3.95 1.23
C ALA A 193 -12.48 -3.06 0.48
N ILE A 194 -12.30 -3.24 -0.83
CA ILE A 194 -11.39 -2.40 -1.64
C ILE A 194 -12.07 -1.15 -2.19
N ILE A 195 -13.40 -1.05 -2.11
CA ILE A 195 -14.11 0.12 -2.62
C ILE A 195 -13.79 1.32 -1.71
N PRO A 196 -13.20 2.40 -2.25
CA PRO A 196 -12.86 3.56 -1.45
C PRO A 196 -14.12 4.22 -0.91
N ARG A 197 -14.05 4.70 0.34
CA ARG A 197 -15.16 5.43 0.95
C ARG A 197 -15.48 6.70 0.15
N PRO A 198 -16.77 7.05 -0.01
CA PRO A 198 -17.15 8.35 -0.54
C PRO A 198 -16.49 9.49 0.24
N GLY A 199 -16.00 10.50 -0.47
CA GLY A 199 -15.39 11.70 0.15
C GLY A 199 -13.96 11.51 0.68
N VAL A 200 -13.35 10.33 0.53
CA VAL A 200 -11.93 10.14 0.88
C VAL A 200 -11.04 10.42 -0.32
N ASN A 201 -10.08 11.33 -0.12
CA ASN A 201 -9.04 11.60 -1.10
C ASN A 201 -8.06 10.43 -1.14
N LEU A 202 -8.08 9.67 -2.24
CA LEU A 202 -7.13 8.57 -2.50
C LEU A 202 -5.75 9.10 -2.93
N LEU A 203 -5.74 10.35 -3.39
CA LEU A 203 -4.56 11.11 -3.75
C LEU A 203 -4.38 12.23 -2.72
N LEU A 204 -3.32 12.14 -1.93
CA LEU A 204 -2.93 13.21 -1.02
C LEU A 204 -1.74 13.96 -1.61
N TYR A 205 -1.85 15.28 -1.61
CA TYR A 205 -0.82 16.17 -2.12
C TYR A 205 -0.34 17.05 -0.96
N HIS A 206 0.98 17.20 -0.81
CA HIS A 206 1.58 17.97 0.29
C HIS A 206 2.63 18.97 -0.21
N GLY A 207 2.89 20.01 0.59
CA GLY A 207 3.90 21.02 0.29
C GLY A 207 3.56 21.88 -0.93
N VAL A 208 4.54 22.14 -1.80
CA VAL A 208 4.43 22.93 -3.05
C VAL A 208 3.41 22.33 -4.04
N LEU A 209 2.83 21.20 -3.68
CA LEU A 209 2.20 20.27 -4.59
C LEU A 209 0.75 19.99 -4.19
N ALA A 210 0.33 20.49 -3.02
CA ALA A 210 -1.04 20.54 -2.52
C ALA A 210 -1.96 21.38 -3.44
N PRO A 211 -3.31 21.28 -3.30
CA PRO A 211 -4.22 22.16 -4.02
C PRO A 211 -3.86 23.63 -3.76
N ARG A 212 -3.54 24.39 -4.84
CA ARG A 212 -2.98 25.77 -4.86
C ARG A 212 -1.45 25.89 -4.71
N GLY A 213 -0.71 24.78 -4.76
CA GLY A 213 0.74 24.76 -4.93
C GLY A 213 1.17 24.93 -6.40
N VAL A 214 2.41 25.36 -6.64
CA VAL A 214 2.88 25.85 -7.97
C VAL A 214 3.34 24.73 -8.92
N VAL A 215 3.61 23.48 -8.48
CA VAL A 215 3.95 22.31 -9.36
C VAL A 215 3.54 20.98 -8.67
N THR A 216 3.34 19.86 -9.38
CA THR A 216 2.60 18.61 -8.96
C THR A 216 3.41 17.47 -8.27
N LEU A 217 2.87 16.86 -7.19
CA LEU A 217 3.40 15.68 -6.46
C LEU A 217 2.27 14.88 -5.82
N CYS A 218 2.08 13.66 -6.30
CA CYS A 218 1.02 12.77 -5.82
C CYS A 218 1.56 11.77 -4.80
N ILE A 219 0.90 11.65 -3.65
CA ILE A 219 0.92 10.44 -2.82
C ILE A 219 -0.28 9.61 -3.22
N LEU A 220 -0.04 8.38 -3.70
CA LEU A 220 -1.10 7.40 -3.89
C LEU A 220 -1.16 6.47 -2.70
N SER A 221 -2.27 6.57 -1.96
CA SER A 221 -2.69 5.50 -1.05
C SER A 221 -3.40 4.46 -1.91
N SER A 222 -2.65 3.50 -2.45
CA SER A 222 -3.24 2.35 -3.11
C SER A 222 -3.76 1.39 -2.04
N ASN A 223 -5.07 1.38 -1.76
CA ASN A 223 -5.72 0.30 -0.99
C ASN A 223 -5.83 -0.98 -1.84
N THR A 224 -4.76 -1.31 -2.56
CA THR A 224 -4.72 -2.43 -3.49
C THR A 224 -4.02 -3.59 -2.81
N TRP A 225 -4.80 -4.63 -2.52
CA TRP A 225 -4.24 -5.97 -2.56
C TRP A 225 -3.74 -6.18 -3.98
N ASN A 226 -2.49 -6.58 -4.18
CA ASN A 226 -2.07 -7.09 -5.49
C ASN A 226 -2.74 -8.46 -5.71
N LEU A 227 -4.03 -8.43 -6.04
CA LEU A 227 -4.79 -9.53 -6.59
C LEU A 227 -4.58 -9.49 -8.12
#